data_AF-A0A059WYS9-F1
#
_entry.id   AF-A0A059WYS9-F1
#
_cell.length_a   1.000
_cell.length_b   1.000
_cell.length_c   1.000
_cell.angle_alpha   90.00
_cell.angle_beta   90.00
_cell.angle_gamma   90.00
#
_symmetry.space_group_name_H-M   'P 1'
#
loop_
_entity.id
_entity.type
_entity.pdbx_description
1 polymer ?
#
loop_
_entity_poly.entity_id
_entity_poly.type
_entity_poly.pdbx_seq_one_letter_code
_entity_poly.pdbx_strand_id
1 'polypeptide(L)'
;DDALLLVLPWLDEVVIDTSAGVRTMRAERDGSRVAIAAQDHVTRWRTFTDSGQVPADVLAERPVEERNRAVWSVTIAIPVDDAGVPQPLAASVPSVLHAPTPTGEELSLPALVVATVPVDAARRHVSEGALATLVLENVARVYAEAVVAFATDPEVGPRALDLIPGPSWRGVVDAQIVRAVLQALGDAVFLPAAASSDRLLRPREAFLLADLGRGRGGDVSAESASTLGEVAPGLVDPSWWRPDVLVRLGVRELSVVDIVDAVAETVRTPAQWHRLYAALDG
;
A
#
# COMPACT_ATOMS: atom_id res chain seq x y z
N ASP A 1 9.61 18.38 13.30
CA ASP A 1 8.91 17.51 12.35
C ASP A 1 8.76 16.14 13.02
N ASP A 2 7.64 15.47 12.77
CA ASP A 2 7.21 14.24 13.45
C ASP A 2 8.12 13.06 13.11
N ALA A 3 8.80 13.12 11.96
CA ALA A 3 9.71 12.10 11.45
C ALA A 3 10.73 11.61 12.49
N LEU A 4 11.26 12.49 13.36
CA LEU A 4 12.27 12.10 14.33
C LEU A 4 11.77 11.04 15.33
N LEU A 5 10.53 11.19 15.81
CA LEU A 5 9.90 10.26 16.76
C LEU A 5 9.44 8.97 16.07
N LEU A 6 9.21 9.00 14.75
CA LEU A 6 8.88 7.80 13.95
C LEU A 6 10.14 7.00 13.59
N VAL A 7 11.24 7.69 13.26
CA VAL A 7 12.54 7.09 12.90
C VAL A 7 13.23 6.49 14.12
N LEU A 8 13.04 7.07 15.30
CA LEU A 8 13.65 6.61 16.55
C LEU A 8 12.56 6.05 17.48
N PRO A 9 12.18 4.77 17.31
CA PRO A 9 11.05 4.19 18.05
C PRO A 9 11.26 4.09 19.56
N TRP A 10 12.51 4.22 20.02
CA TRP A 10 12.91 4.22 21.43
C TRP A 10 12.87 5.62 22.07
N LEU A 11 12.55 6.67 21.31
CA LEU A 11 12.50 8.04 21.80
C LEU A 11 11.04 8.46 22.03
N ASP A 12 10.68 8.74 23.28
CA ASP A 12 9.30 9.12 23.64
C ASP A 12 9.06 10.63 23.62
N GLU A 13 10.11 11.44 23.82
CA GLU A 13 10.00 12.89 23.93
C GLU A 13 11.20 13.59 23.29
N VAL A 14 10.92 14.71 22.61
CA VAL A 14 11.92 15.65 22.11
C VAL A 14 11.58 17.02 22.66
N VAL A 15 12.53 17.63 23.36
CA VAL A 15 12.44 19.01 23.83
C VAL A 15 13.48 19.84 23.08
N ILE A 16 13.01 20.86 22.36
CA ILE A 16 13.85 21.82 21.64
C ILE A 16 13.77 23.15 22.41
N ASP A 17 14.86 23.47 23.12
CA ASP A 17 15.01 24.74 23.81
C ASP A 17 15.80 25.73 22.94
N THR A 18 15.20 26.89 22.66
CA THR A 18 15.79 27.96 21.85
C THR A 18 15.60 29.31 22.52
N SER A 19 16.34 30.31 22.08
CA SER A 19 16.13 31.70 22.54
C SER A 19 14.71 32.24 22.26
N ALA A 20 13.94 31.59 21.36
CA ALA A 20 12.56 31.93 21.05
C ALA A 20 11.53 31.19 21.93
N GLY A 21 11.97 30.25 22.76
CA GLY A 21 11.12 29.44 23.65
C GLY A 21 11.40 27.94 23.55
N VAL A 22 10.63 27.17 24.33
CA VAL A 22 10.71 25.72 24.42
C VAL A 22 9.59 25.08 23.60
N ARG A 23 9.94 24.13 22.72
CA ARG A 23 8.99 23.29 22.00
C ARG A 23 9.16 21.84 22.42
N THR A 24 8.07 21.20 22.81
CA THR A 24 8.05 19.78 23.17
C THR A 24 7.23 18.98 22.16
N MET A 25 7.73 17.81 21.79
CA MET A 25 7.03 16.79 21.00
C MET A 25 7.06 15.49 21.79
N ARG A 26 5.92 14.79 21.89
CA ARG A 26 5.81 13.50 22.60
C ARG A 26 5.14 12.47 21.72
N ALA A 27 5.68 11.26 21.71
CA ALA A 27 5.10 10.12 21.04
C ALA A 27 4.47 9.18 22.09
N GLU A 28 3.19 8.91 21.91
CA GLU A 28 2.47 7.83 22.58
C GLU A 28 2.35 6.66 21.62
N ARG A 29 2.73 5.46 22.04
CA ARG A 29 2.80 4.27 21.20
C ARG A 29 1.92 3.16 21.78
N ASP A 30 1.04 2.63 20.94
CA ASP A 30 0.19 1.48 21.24
C ASP A 30 0.28 0.46 20.10
N GLY A 31 1.14 -0.54 20.27
CA GLY A 31 1.44 -1.52 19.23
C GLY A 31 1.95 -0.86 17.95
N SER A 32 1.18 -0.95 16.87
CA SER A 32 1.50 -0.33 15.57
C SER A 32 1.07 1.13 15.46
N ARG A 33 0.29 1.65 16.41
CA ARG A 33 -0.25 3.01 16.37
C ARG A 33 0.68 3.95 17.13
N VAL A 34 0.92 5.13 16.55
CA VAL A 34 1.73 6.19 17.15
C VAL A 34 0.99 7.50 17.07
N ALA A 35 0.76 8.15 18.21
CA ALA A 35 0.22 9.50 18.29
C ALA A 35 1.34 10.45 18.70
N ILE A 36 1.61 11.47 17.88
CA ILE A 36 2.63 12.48 18.14
C ILE A 36 1.93 13.78 18.50
N ALA A 37 2.03 14.17 19.77
CA ALA A 37 1.56 15.46 20.26
C ALA A 37 2.70 16.47 20.20
N ALA A 38 2.48 17.59 19.50
CA ALA A 38 3.39 18.71 19.50
C ALA A 38 2.63 20.02 19.56
N GLN A 39 2.92 20.82 20.59
CA GLN A 39 2.18 22.05 20.88
C GLN A 39 0.67 21.77 20.95
N ASP A 40 -0.12 22.34 20.03
CA ASP A 40 -1.60 22.21 20.00
C ASP A 40 -2.10 21.23 18.92
N HIS A 41 -1.22 20.44 18.32
CA HIS A 41 -1.58 19.47 17.29
C HIS A 41 -1.20 18.03 17.66
N VAL A 42 -2.04 17.09 17.26
CA VAL A 42 -1.77 15.65 17.37
C VAL A 42 -1.84 15.04 15.98
N THR A 43 -0.77 14.37 15.57
CA THR A 43 -0.74 13.56 14.35
C THR A 43 -0.76 12.09 14.72
N ARG A 44 -1.53 11.30 13.98
CA ARG A 44 -1.68 9.87 14.22
C ARG A 44 -1.07 9.10 13.06
N TRP A 45 -0.41 8.00 13.39
CA TRP A 45 0.33 7.18 12.44
C TRP A 45 0.06 5.71 12.71
N ARG A 46 0.03 4.92 11.65
CA ARG A 46 0.13 3.46 11.72
C ARG A 46 1.47 3.04 11.13
N THR A 47 2.20 2.22 11.88
CA THR A 47 3.56 1.81 11.57
C THR A 47 3.62 0.32 11.26
N PHE A 48 4.42 -0.03 10.27
CA PHE A 48 4.68 -1.39 9.84
C PHE A 48 6.19 -1.57 9.79
N THR A 49 6.70 -2.46 10.62
CA THR A 49 8.15 -2.67 10.75
C THR A 49 8.47 -4.13 10.51
N ASP A 50 9.53 -4.37 9.77
CA ASP A 50 10.11 -5.71 9.64
C ASP A 50 11.64 -5.62 9.63
N SER A 51 12.29 -6.72 9.98
CA SER A 51 13.74 -6.83 10.03
C SER A 51 14.18 -8.27 9.84
N GLY A 52 15.39 -8.45 9.33
CA GLY A 52 15.92 -9.79 9.08
C GLY A 52 17.42 -9.80 8.92
N GLN A 53 17.97 -11.00 8.75
CA GLN A 53 19.39 -11.17 8.47
C GLN A 53 19.68 -10.86 6.99
N VAL A 54 20.83 -10.26 6.73
CA VAL A 54 21.36 -10.09 5.37
C VAL A 54 22.08 -11.39 4.97
N PRO A 55 21.75 -11.99 3.81
CA PRO A 55 22.45 -13.14 3.28
C PRO A 55 23.97 -12.91 3.14
N ALA A 56 24.77 -13.93 3.44
CA ALA A 56 26.22 -13.80 3.49
C ALA A 56 26.86 -13.49 2.12
N ASP A 57 26.26 -13.98 1.03
CA ASP A 57 26.64 -13.69 -0.35
C ASP A 57 26.42 -12.21 -0.71
N VAL A 58 25.35 -11.59 -0.22
CA VAL A 58 25.08 -10.15 -0.38
C VAL A 58 26.11 -9.28 0.36
N LEU A 59 26.67 -9.78 1.46
CA LEU A 59 27.69 -9.09 2.26
C LEU A 59 29.13 -9.29 1.77
N ALA A 60 29.37 -10.27 0.88
CA ALA A 60 30.72 -10.73 0.54
C ALA A 60 31.63 -9.62 -0.03
N GLU A 61 31.05 -8.67 -0.75
CA GLU A 61 31.78 -7.55 -1.38
C GLU A 61 31.77 -6.26 -0.55
N ARG A 62 31.20 -6.28 0.66
CA ARG A 62 31.07 -5.07 1.50
C ARG A 62 32.30 -4.84 2.40
N PRO A 63 32.57 -3.57 2.78
CA PRO A 63 33.56 -3.24 3.81
C PRO A 63 33.33 -4.03 5.10
N VAL A 64 34.41 -4.29 5.85
CA VAL A 64 34.36 -5.14 7.06
C VAL A 64 33.38 -4.59 8.11
N GLU A 65 33.33 -3.27 8.24
CA GLU A 65 32.44 -2.55 9.16
C GLU A 65 30.96 -2.84 8.85
N GLU A 66 30.63 -3.00 7.56
CA GLU A 66 29.28 -3.31 7.12
C GLU A 66 28.95 -4.80 7.18
N ARG A 67 29.96 -5.68 7.00
CA ARG A 67 29.79 -7.12 7.21
C ARG A 67 29.41 -7.47 8.64
N ASN A 68 29.79 -6.64 9.61
CA ASN A 68 29.39 -6.79 11.01
C ASN A 68 27.94 -6.36 11.28
N ARG A 69 27.29 -5.65 10.34
CA ARG A 69 25.86 -5.29 10.38
C ARG A 69 25.07 -6.20 9.44
N ALA A 70 25.00 -7.47 9.80
CA ALA A 70 24.25 -8.48 9.04
C ALA A 70 22.73 -8.40 9.24
N VAL A 71 22.17 -7.24 9.57
CA VAL A 71 20.73 -7.05 9.76
C VAL A 71 20.23 -5.93 8.88
N TRP A 72 19.06 -6.15 8.28
CA TRP A 72 18.28 -5.10 7.65
C TRP A 72 17.04 -4.81 8.48
N SER A 73 16.55 -3.58 8.41
CA SER A 73 15.24 -3.21 8.95
C SER A 73 14.56 -2.19 8.06
N VAL A 74 13.23 -2.25 8.04
CA VAL A 74 12.34 -1.34 7.32
C VAL A 74 11.23 -0.91 8.28
N THR A 75 10.89 0.37 8.25
CA THR A 75 9.69 0.92 8.89
C THR A 75 8.94 1.79 7.88
N ILE A 76 7.67 1.48 7.70
CA ILE A 76 6.71 2.28 6.93
C ILE A 76 5.77 2.94 7.94
N ALA A 77 5.69 4.26 7.94
CA ALA A 77 4.75 5.02 8.76
C ALA A 77 3.76 5.77 7.86
N ILE A 78 2.47 5.44 8.00
CA ILE A 78 1.38 6.02 7.23
C ILE A 78 0.56 6.92 8.16
N PRO A 79 0.38 8.21 7.86
CA PRO A 79 -0.44 9.07 8.68
C PRO A 79 -1.91 8.66 8.52
N VAL A 80 -2.67 8.74 9.59
CA VAL A 80 -4.09 8.37 9.63
C VAL A 80 -4.90 9.43 10.37
N ASP A 81 -6.19 9.49 10.09
CA ASP A 81 -7.12 10.28 10.90
C ASP A 81 -7.58 9.52 12.16
N ASP A 82 -8.56 10.08 12.88
CA ASP A 82 -9.11 9.51 14.10
C ASP A 82 -9.85 8.19 13.86
N ALA A 83 -10.35 7.96 12.64
CA ALA A 83 -10.97 6.71 12.23
C ALA A 83 -9.95 5.68 11.73
N GLY A 84 -8.67 6.03 11.65
CA GLY A 84 -7.62 5.16 11.13
C GLY A 84 -7.54 5.15 9.60
N VAL A 85 -8.25 6.04 8.91
CA VAL A 85 -8.19 6.15 7.45
C VAL A 85 -6.87 6.82 7.04
N PRO A 86 -6.14 6.27 6.05
CA PRO A 86 -4.91 6.87 5.56
C PRO A 86 -5.09 8.33 5.10
N GLN A 87 -4.13 9.17 5.45
CA GLN A 87 -4.05 10.57 5.07
C GLN A 87 -2.81 10.83 4.18
N PRO A 88 -2.77 11.92 3.42
CA PRO A 88 -1.55 12.36 2.75
C PRO A 88 -0.46 12.70 3.77
N LEU A 89 0.81 12.52 3.39
CA LEU A 89 1.92 13.05 4.19
C LEU A 89 1.78 14.55 4.37
N ALA A 90 1.94 15.01 5.61
CA ALA A 90 1.99 16.43 5.90
C ALA A 90 3.18 17.07 5.16
N ALA A 91 3.01 18.29 4.65
CA ALA A 91 4.07 19.02 3.95
C ALA A 91 5.33 19.26 4.79
N SER A 92 5.23 19.13 6.12
CA SER A 92 6.35 19.23 7.04
C SER A 92 7.25 18.00 7.06
N VAL A 93 6.74 16.84 6.62
CA VAL A 93 7.46 15.55 6.58
C VAL A 93 8.05 15.37 5.19
N PRO A 94 9.38 15.33 5.03
CA PRO A 94 10.00 15.10 3.74
C PRO A 94 9.59 13.76 3.14
N SER A 95 9.08 13.76 1.91
CA SER A 95 8.78 12.54 1.15
C SER A 95 10.05 11.97 0.53
N VAL A 96 10.99 11.53 1.37
CA VAL A 96 12.28 10.93 0.97
C VAL A 96 12.49 9.61 1.70
N LEU A 97 13.43 8.80 1.20
CA LEU A 97 13.90 7.63 1.92
C LEU A 97 14.79 8.05 3.10
N HIS A 98 14.53 7.52 4.30
CA HIS A 98 15.33 7.78 5.50
C HIS A 98 16.30 6.62 5.79
N ALA A 99 17.56 6.94 6.10
CA ALA A 99 18.60 5.96 6.40
C ALA A 99 19.58 6.38 7.52
N PRO A 100 19.18 6.39 8.80
CA PRO A 100 17.90 6.82 9.37
C PRO A 100 17.66 8.34 9.24
N THR A 101 18.68 9.11 8.87
CA THR A 101 18.53 10.52 8.50
C THR A 101 17.90 10.65 7.11
N PRO A 102 17.20 11.76 6.80
CA PRO A 102 16.68 12.00 5.46
C PRO A 102 17.80 11.91 4.41
N THR A 103 17.58 11.18 3.33
CA THR A 103 18.46 11.16 2.15
C THR A 103 17.96 12.15 1.09
N GLY A 104 18.63 12.21 -0.06
CA GLY A 104 18.17 12.93 -1.24
C GLY A 104 17.28 12.10 -2.17
N GLU A 105 16.98 10.84 -1.84
CA GLU A 105 16.11 9.98 -2.64
C GLU A 105 14.64 10.32 -2.39
N GLU A 106 14.05 11.15 -3.26
CA GLU A 106 12.63 11.48 -3.22
C GLU A 106 11.75 10.26 -3.53
N LEU A 107 10.65 10.11 -2.80
CA LEU A 107 9.68 9.03 -2.95
C LEU A 107 8.31 9.57 -3.34
N SER A 108 7.58 8.84 -4.19
CA SER A 108 6.19 9.12 -4.53
C SER A 108 5.19 8.47 -3.57
N LEU A 109 5.66 7.61 -2.65
CA LEU A 109 4.80 6.91 -1.71
C LEU A 109 4.16 7.87 -0.69
N PRO A 110 2.86 7.74 -0.38
CA PRO A 110 2.20 8.51 0.68
C PRO A 110 2.55 8.00 2.08
N ALA A 111 3.83 7.75 2.36
CA ALA A 111 4.31 7.23 3.64
C ALA A 111 5.73 7.68 3.95
N LEU A 112 6.04 7.81 5.24
CA LEU A 112 7.41 7.97 5.69
C LEU A 112 8.09 6.60 5.67
N VAL A 113 9.19 6.49 4.94
CA VAL A 113 9.93 5.23 4.74
C VAL A 113 11.30 5.34 5.38
N VAL A 114 11.57 4.46 6.35
CA VAL A 114 12.86 4.34 7.02
C VAL A 114 13.43 2.97 6.73
N ALA A 115 14.68 2.90 6.27
CA ALA A 115 15.31 1.64 5.97
C ALA A 115 16.83 1.70 6.20
N THR A 116 17.42 0.55 6.50
CA THR A 116 18.88 0.39 6.63
C THR A 116 19.56 0.23 5.26
N VAL A 117 19.20 1.07 4.29
CA VAL A 117 19.85 1.09 2.97
C VAL A 117 21.28 1.61 3.09
N PRO A 118 22.24 1.07 2.31
CA PRO A 118 23.57 1.65 2.24
C PRO A 118 23.50 2.98 1.50
N VAL A 119 24.15 4.01 2.02
CA VAL A 119 24.18 5.36 1.43
C VAL A 119 25.61 5.83 1.19
N ASP A 120 25.79 6.73 0.24
CA ASP A 120 27.08 7.35 -0.05
C ASP A 120 27.62 8.16 1.14
N ALA A 121 28.88 8.60 1.05
CA ALA A 121 29.53 9.35 2.12
C ALA A 121 28.82 10.67 2.46
N ALA A 122 28.16 11.30 1.47
CA ALA A 122 27.36 12.50 1.66
C ALA A 122 25.96 12.23 2.23
N ARG A 123 25.58 10.94 2.38
CA ARG A 123 24.25 10.47 2.78
C ARG A 123 23.11 11.04 1.93
N ARG A 124 23.39 11.32 0.66
CA ARG A 124 22.41 11.86 -0.28
C ARG A 124 21.85 10.77 -1.17
N HIS A 125 22.66 9.80 -1.54
CA HIS A 125 22.28 8.78 -2.51
C HIS A 125 22.42 7.38 -1.95
N VAL A 126 21.49 6.50 -2.34
CA VAL A 126 21.62 5.07 -2.05
C VAL A 126 22.79 4.51 -2.84
N SER A 127 23.69 3.81 -2.15
CA SER A 127 24.80 3.13 -2.80
C SER A 127 24.28 1.92 -3.58
N GLU A 128 24.59 1.87 -4.88
CA GLU A 128 24.22 0.75 -5.73
C GLU A 128 24.80 -0.59 -5.21
N GLY A 129 24.06 -1.68 -5.44
CA GLY A 129 24.51 -3.03 -5.13
C GLY A 129 23.42 -3.97 -4.60
N ALA A 130 23.81 -5.21 -4.32
CA ALA A 130 22.90 -6.26 -3.88
C ALA A 130 22.22 -5.93 -2.55
N LEU A 131 22.93 -5.31 -1.60
CA LEU A 131 22.35 -4.92 -0.31
C LEU A 131 21.25 -3.86 -0.47
N ALA A 132 21.48 -2.82 -1.29
CA ALA A 132 20.45 -1.83 -1.57
C ALA A 132 19.24 -2.49 -2.22
N THR A 133 19.46 -3.35 -3.22
CA THR A 133 18.37 -4.08 -3.90
C THR A 133 17.54 -4.89 -2.91
N LEU A 134 18.19 -5.68 -2.05
CA LEU A 134 17.53 -6.49 -1.02
C LEU A 134 16.71 -5.64 -0.05
N VAL A 135 17.25 -4.52 0.42
CA VAL A 135 16.53 -3.67 1.37
C VAL A 135 15.36 -2.96 0.70
N LEU A 136 15.53 -2.47 -0.53
CA LEU A 136 14.45 -1.81 -1.30
C LEU A 136 13.32 -2.79 -1.68
N GLU A 137 13.64 -4.06 -1.96
CA GLU A 137 12.63 -5.11 -2.13
C GLU A 137 11.84 -5.35 -0.84
N ASN A 138 12.50 -5.35 0.32
CA ASN A 138 11.83 -5.43 1.61
C ASN A 138 11.00 -4.18 1.93
N VAL A 139 11.44 -2.98 1.53
CA VAL A 139 10.62 -1.75 1.61
C VAL A 139 9.31 -1.95 0.85
N ALA A 140 9.38 -2.43 -0.39
CA ALA A 140 8.20 -2.65 -1.21
C ALA A 140 7.26 -3.72 -0.63
N ARG A 141 7.82 -4.82 -0.10
CA ARG A 141 7.03 -5.88 0.55
C ARG A 141 6.31 -5.37 1.79
N VAL A 142 7.01 -4.71 2.73
CA VAL A 142 6.40 -4.18 3.96
C VAL A 142 5.36 -3.11 3.64
N TYR A 143 5.60 -2.29 2.60
CA TYR A 143 4.59 -1.35 2.11
C TYR A 143 3.35 -2.05 1.56
N ALA A 144 3.51 -3.11 0.77
CA ALA A 144 2.38 -3.89 0.27
C ALA A 144 1.58 -4.57 1.40
N GLU A 145 2.27 -5.10 2.41
CA GLU A 145 1.65 -5.63 3.63
C GLU A 145 0.85 -4.55 4.38
N ALA A 146 1.37 -3.33 4.45
CA ALA A 146 0.65 -2.20 5.04
C ALA A 146 -0.64 -1.89 4.28
N VAL A 147 -0.57 -1.81 2.95
CA VAL A 147 -1.76 -1.58 2.09
C VAL A 147 -2.80 -2.69 2.30
N VAL A 148 -2.37 -3.96 2.33
CA VAL A 148 -3.27 -5.10 2.59
C VAL A 148 -3.92 -4.97 3.96
N ALA A 149 -3.15 -4.63 4.99
CA ALA A 149 -3.67 -4.47 6.35
C ALA A 149 -4.65 -3.29 6.52
N PHE A 150 -4.56 -2.26 5.67
CA PHE A 150 -5.57 -1.21 5.56
C PHE A 150 -6.77 -1.67 4.74
N ALA A 151 -6.55 -2.41 3.65
CA ALA A 151 -7.59 -2.89 2.77
C ALA A 151 -8.55 -3.88 3.46
N THR A 152 -8.01 -4.71 4.36
CA THR A 152 -8.78 -5.68 5.15
C THR A 152 -9.35 -5.10 6.44
N ASP A 153 -9.10 -3.82 6.73
CA ASP A 153 -9.70 -3.12 7.87
C ASP A 153 -11.12 -2.66 7.50
N PRO A 154 -12.19 -3.13 8.19
CA PRO A 154 -13.56 -2.79 7.85
C PRO A 154 -13.87 -1.29 7.86
N GLU A 155 -13.18 -0.49 8.68
CA GLU A 155 -13.41 0.95 8.77
C GLU A 155 -12.73 1.72 7.62
N VAL A 156 -11.77 1.10 6.93
CA VAL A 156 -10.99 1.72 5.85
C VAL A 156 -11.42 1.19 4.49
N GLY A 157 -11.40 -0.13 4.31
CA GLY A 157 -11.83 -0.82 3.10
C GLY A 157 -11.28 -0.19 1.81
N PRO A 158 -12.14 0.21 0.85
CA PRO A 158 -11.72 0.77 -0.43
C PRO A 158 -10.81 2.00 -0.35
N ARG A 159 -10.81 2.74 0.77
CA ARG A 159 -9.90 3.89 0.97
C ARG A 159 -8.43 3.50 1.00
N ALA A 160 -8.12 2.24 1.26
CA ALA A 160 -6.76 1.71 1.12
C ALA A 160 -6.21 1.84 -0.31
N LEU A 161 -7.08 1.94 -1.32
CA LEU A 161 -6.65 2.16 -2.72
C LEU A 161 -5.98 3.53 -2.93
N ASP A 162 -6.17 4.49 -2.03
CA ASP A 162 -5.50 5.80 -2.09
C ASP A 162 -4.00 5.70 -1.69
N LEU A 163 -3.58 4.55 -1.13
CA LEU A 163 -2.16 4.22 -0.89
C LEU A 163 -1.46 3.60 -2.12
N ILE A 164 -2.19 3.25 -3.17
CA ILE A 164 -1.57 2.65 -4.36
C ILE A 164 -0.76 3.72 -5.10
N PRO A 165 0.54 3.50 -5.37
CA PRO A 165 1.35 4.49 -6.06
C PRO A 165 0.76 4.86 -7.43
N GLY A 166 0.82 6.15 -7.74
CA GLY A 166 0.42 6.68 -9.05
C GLY A 166 1.42 6.31 -10.16
N PRO A 167 1.14 6.71 -11.42
CA PRO A 167 2.00 6.39 -12.56
C PRO A 167 3.30 7.19 -12.61
N SER A 168 3.47 8.21 -11.75
CA SER A 168 4.63 9.09 -11.71
C SER A 168 5.58 8.70 -10.57
N TRP A 169 6.87 8.59 -10.88
CA TRP A 169 7.96 8.39 -9.91
C TRP A 169 8.89 9.61 -9.87
N ARG A 170 9.62 9.77 -8.76
CA ARG A 170 10.50 10.92 -8.48
C ARG A 170 12.00 10.66 -8.66
N GLY A 171 12.39 9.41 -8.89
CA GLY A 171 13.79 9.03 -9.08
C GLY A 171 13.96 7.54 -9.40
N VAL A 172 15.21 7.08 -9.50
CA VAL A 172 15.55 5.67 -9.80
C VAL A 172 15.16 4.75 -8.64
N VAL A 173 15.50 5.14 -7.41
CA VAL A 173 15.14 4.39 -6.19
C VAL A 173 13.62 4.30 -6.04
N ASP A 174 12.92 5.41 -6.24
CA ASP A 174 11.46 5.45 -6.21
C ASP A 174 10.82 4.56 -7.28
N ALA A 175 11.29 4.64 -8.53
CA ALA A 175 10.81 3.77 -9.60
C ALA A 175 11.01 2.28 -9.29
N GLN A 176 12.14 1.92 -8.68
CA GLN A 176 12.42 0.56 -8.24
C GLN A 176 11.43 0.10 -7.16
N ILE A 177 11.22 0.92 -6.12
CA ILE A 177 10.26 0.62 -5.04
C ILE A 177 8.85 0.51 -5.60
N VAL A 178 8.37 1.50 -6.37
CA VAL A 178 7.02 1.52 -6.94
C VAL A 178 6.77 0.29 -7.81
N ARG A 179 7.72 -0.10 -8.66
CA ARG A 179 7.61 -1.31 -9.47
C ARG A 179 7.46 -2.55 -8.58
N ALA A 180 8.30 -2.69 -7.55
CA ALA A 180 8.24 -3.82 -6.64
C ALA A 180 6.94 -3.84 -5.82
N VAL A 181 6.42 -2.68 -5.40
CA VAL A 181 5.13 -2.54 -4.69
C VAL A 181 3.99 -3.03 -5.57
N LEU A 182 3.92 -2.57 -6.83
CA LEU A 182 2.84 -2.98 -7.75
C LEU A 182 2.89 -4.49 -8.07
N GLN A 183 4.10 -5.07 -8.15
CA GLN A 183 4.26 -6.53 -8.30
C GLN A 183 3.73 -7.26 -7.05
N ALA A 184 4.18 -6.87 -5.85
CA ALA A 184 3.77 -7.50 -4.60
C ALA A 184 2.26 -7.39 -4.37
N LEU A 185 1.66 -6.23 -4.65
CA LEU A 185 0.22 -6.03 -4.53
C LEU A 185 -0.58 -6.80 -5.58
N GLY A 186 -0.05 -6.97 -6.80
CA GLY A 186 -0.71 -7.78 -7.83
C GLY A 186 -0.87 -9.26 -7.43
N ASP A 187 0.03 -9.76 -6.59
CA ASP A 187 0.01 -11.14 -6.06
C ASP A 187 -0.63 -11.25 -4.67
N ALA A 188 -0.93 -10.13 -4.00
CA ALA A 188 -1.53 -10.10 -2.67
C ALA A 188 -3.05 -10.38 -2.70
N VAL A 189 -3.56 -11.05 -1.67
CA VAL A 189 -4.98 -11.41 -1.54
C VAL A 189 -5.67 -10.37 -0.65
N PHE A 190 -6.41 -9.43 -1.25
CA PHE A 190 -7.09 -8.38 -0.48
C PHE A 190 -8.34 -7.78 -1.14
N LEU A 191 -8.60 -8.04 -2.41
CA LEU A 191 -9.77 -7.48 -3.10
C LEU A 191 -11.01 -8.34 -2.83
N PRO A 192 -12.09 -7.82 -2.26
CA PRO A 192 -13.30 -8.63 -2.05
C PRO A 192 -13.97 -9.00 -3.37
N ALA A 193 -14.48 -10.23 -3.43
CA ALA A 193 -15.28 -10.73 -4.54
C ALA A 193 -16.73 -10.23 -4.44
N ALA A 194 -17.36 -9.92 -5.57
CA ALA A 194 -18.74 -9.43 -5.63
C ALA A 194 -19.77 -10.40 -5.04
N ALA A 195 -19.51 -11.72 -5.14
CA ALA A 195 -20.40 -12.74 -4.57
C ALA A 195 -20.38 -12.80 -3.04
N SER A 196 -19.26 -12.41 -2.42
CA SER A 196 -19.03 -12.50 -0.98
C SER A 196 -17.83 -11.66 -0.59
N SER A 197 -18.05 -10.68 0.29
CA SER A 197 -17.00 -9.83 0.86
C SER A 197 -15.97 -10.61 1.67
N ASP A 198 -16.34 -11.79 2.20
CA ASP A 198 -15.44 -12.66 2.97
C ASP A 198 -14.44 -13.41 2.08
N ARG A 199 -14.73 -13.49 0.78
CA ARG A 199 -13.84 -14.07 -0.21
C ARG A 199 -12.97 -12.98 -0.82
N LEU A 200 -11.69 -13.02 -0.51
CA LEU A 200 -10.69 -12.11 -1.07
C LEU A 200 -10.02 -12.73 -2.30
N LEU A 201 -9.67 -11.87 -3.26
CA LEU A 201 -9.08 -12.17 -4.55
C LEU A 201 -7.70 -11.52 -4.64
N ARG A 202 -6.84 -12.12 -5.48
CA ARG A 202 -5.64 -11.44 -5.98
C ARG A 202 -6.00 -10.54 -7.14
N PRO A 203 -5.43 -9.32 -7.24
CA PRO A 203 -5.68 -8.46 -8.39
C PRO A 203 -5.46 -9.17 -9.75
N ARG A 204 -4.40 -9.95 -9.90
CA ARG A 204 -4.11 -10.70 -11.15
C ARG A 204 -5.11 -11.79 -11.51
N GLU A 205 -5.87 -12.29 -10.54
CA GLU A 205 -6.90 -13.30 -10.72
C GLU A 205 -8.30 -12.66 -10.85
N ALA A 206 -8.41 -11.36 -10.60
CA ALA A 206 -9.65 -10.61 -10.57
C ALA A 206 -9.96 -9.90 -11.90
N PHE A 207 -11.21 -9.51 -12.06
CA PHE A 207 -11.66 -8.69 -13.19
C PHE A 207 -12.76 -7.70 -12.83
N LEU A 208 -12.86 -6.67 -13.65
CA LEU A 208 -13.90 -5.65 -13.67
C LEU A 208 -14.78 -5.82 -14.90
N LEU A 209 -16.01 -5.31 -14.83
CA LEU A 209 -16.90 -5.21 -15.97
C LEU A 209 -16.79 -3.84 -16.64
N ALA A 210 -16.17 -3.80 -17.81
CA ALA A 210 -15.86 -2.57 -18.54
C ALA A 210 -17.12 -1.75 -18.87
N ASP A 211 -18.20 -2.44 -19.25
CA ASP A 211 -19.45 -1.83 -19.72
C ASP A 211 -20.30 -1.26 -18.57
N LEU A 212 -20.16 -1.82 -17.36
CA LEU A 212 -20.87 -1.36 -16.17
C LEU A 212 -20.14 -0.18 -15.50
N GLY A 213 -18.80 -0.11 -15.61
CA GLY A 213 -18.00 0.95 -14.99
C GLY A 213 -17.91 2.26 -15.76
N ARG A 214 -18.37 2.34 -17.03
CA ARG A 214 -18.09 3.51 -17.90
C ARG A 214 -19.28 4.16 -18.60
N GLY A 215 -20.52 3.64 -18.57
CA GLY A 215 -21.51 4.22 -19.49
C GLY A 215 -22.98 3.82 -19.43
N ARG A 216 -23.49 3.11 -18.41
CA ARG A 216 -24.94 2.91 -18.26
C ARG A 216 -25.41 3.22 -16.85
N GLY A 217 -25.41 4.51 -16.50
CA GLY A 217 -26.46 5.20 -15.73
C GLY A 217 -27.10 4.58 -14.48
N GLY A 218 -26.50 3.57 -13.84
CA GLY A 218 -26.99 2.99 -12.60
C GLY A 218 -25.83 2.36 -11.84
N ASP A 219 -25.74 2.67 -10.55
CA ASP A 219 -24.93 1.89 -9.63
C ASP A 219 -25.36 0.43 -9.77
N VAL A 220 -24.42 -0.48 -10.05
CA VAL A 220 -24.72 -1.92 -10.03
C VAL A 220 -25.17 -2.23 -8.61
N SER A 221 -26.43 -2.64 -8.45
CA SER A 221 -26.96 -2.96 -7.14
C SER A 221 -26.14 -4.09 -6.51
N ALA A 222 -26.02 -4.12 -5.18
CA ALA A 222 -25.31 -5.19 -4.49
C ALA A 222 -25.89 -6.59 -4.84
N GLU A 223 -27.20 -6.67 -5.09
CA GLU A 223 -27.87 -7.90 -5.52
C GLU A 223 -27.47 -8.31 -6.95
N SER A 224 -27.43 -7.35 -7.88
CA SER A 224 -26.97 -7.57 -9.26
C SER A 224 -25.51 -8.00 -9.27
N ALA A 225 -24.65 -7.33 -8.50
CA ALA A 225 -23.24 -7.67 -8.37
C ALA A 225 -22.99 -9.05 -7.76
N SER A 226 -23.75 -9.41 -6.71
CA SER A 226 -23.68 -10.74 -6.10
C SER A 226 -24.10 -11.83 -7.08
N THR A 227 -25.21 -11.63 -7.81
CA THR A 227 -25.67 -12.54 -8.87
C THR A 227 -24.63 -12.70 -9.98
N LEU A 228 -23.97 -11.61 -10.38
CA LEU A 228 -22.87 -11.66 -11.35
C LEU A 228 -21.64 -12.37 -10.77
N GLY A 229 -21.35 -12.20 -9.49
CA GLY A 229 -20.25 -12.88 -8.80
C GLY A 229 -20.44 -14.39 -8.69
N GLU A 230 -21.67 -14.89 -8.56
CA GLU A 230 -21.97 -16.33 -8.58
C GLU A 230 -21.54 -16.98 -9.90
N VAL A 231 -21.71 -16.26 -11.01
CA VAL A 231 -21.42 -16.74 -12.36
C VAL A 231 -20.01 -16.42 -12.81
N ALA A 232 -19.40 -15.40 -12.22
CA ALA A 232 -18.10 -14.87 -12.54
C ALA A 232 -17.28 -14.71 -11.24
N PRO A 233 -16.70 -15.80 -10.70
CA PRO A 233 -16.12 -15.83 -9.35
C PRO A 233 -14.93 -14.89 -9.08
N GLY A 234 -14.34 -14.31 -10.12
CA GLY A 234 -13.26 -13.32 -10.03
C GLY A 234 -13.74 -11.86 -10.15
N LEU A 235 -15.05 -11.61 -10.20
CA LEU A 235 -15.60 -10.27 -10.25
C LEU A 235 -15.33 -9.54 -8.93
N VAL A 236 -14.72 -8.36 -9.00
CA VAL A 236 -14.45 -7.51 -7.83
C VAL A 236 -15.75 -6.87 -7.33
N ASP A 237 -15.88 -6.74 -6.01
CA ASP A 237 -16.97 -6.00 -5.37
C ASP A 237 -17.09 -4.56 -5.92
N PRO A 238 -18.30 -4.09 -6.29
CA PRO A 238 -18.51 -2.76 -6.85
C PRO A 238 -18.02 -1.59 -5.98
N SER A 239 -18.02 -1.74 -4.65
CA SER A 239 -17.52 -0.69 -3.75
C SER A 239 -16.01 -0.44 -3.89
N TRP A 240 -15.28 -1.35 -4.53
CA TRP A 240 -13.85 -1.26 -4.81
C TRP A 240 -13.52 -0.82 -6.23
N TRP A 241 -14.52 -0.51 -7.07
CA TRP A 241 -14.31 -0.20 -8.48
C TRP A 241 -13.59 1.15 -8.70
N ARG A 242 -12.26 1.08 -8.75
CA ARG A 242 -11.36 2.16 -9.17
C ARG A 242 -10.53 1.65 -10.36
N PRO A 243 -11.07 1.66 -11.60
CA PRO A 243 -10.46 0.97 -12.74
C PRO A 243 -9.02 1.40 -13.01
N ASP A 244 -8.71 2.70 -12.90
CA ASP A 244 -7.37 3.24 -13.12
C ASP A 244 -6.34 2.67 -12.14
N VAL A 245 -6.75 2.42 -10.90
CA VAL A 245 -5.90 1.84 -9.84
C VAL A 245 -5.80 0.33 -10.02
N LEU A 246 -6.94 -0.34 -10.19
CA LEU A 246 -7.02 -1.80 -10.23
C LEU A 246 -6.33 -2.40 -11.46
N VAL A 247 -6.44 -1.76 -12.63
CA VAL A 247 -5.72 -2.20 -13.83
C VAL A 247 -4.19 -2.12 -13.64
N ARG A 248 -3.67 -1.12 -12.91
CA ARG A 248 -2.23 -1.05 -12.57
C ARG A 248 -1.77 -2.23 -11.71
N LEU A 249 -2.67 -2.81 -10.91
CA LEU A 249 -2.40 -3.99 -10.09
C LEU A 249 -2.55 -5.31 -10.87
N GLY A 250 -3.02 -5.25 -12.12
CA GLY A 250 -3.21 -6.43 -12.97
C GLY A 250 -4.64 -6.97 -12.99
N VAL A 251 -5.62 -6.25 -12.44
CA VAL A 251 -7.04 -6.58 -12.62
C VAL A 251 -7.42 -6.43 -14.09
N ARG A 252 -8.04 -7.46 -14.66
CA ARG A 252 -8.45 -7.46 -16.07
C ARG A 252 -9.78 -6.72 -16.24
N GLU A 253 -9.96 -6.05 -17.37
CA GLU A 253 -11.29 -5.56 -17.77
C GLU A 253 -11.91 -6.60 -18.72
N LEU A 254 -13.11 -7.07 -18.39
CA LEU A 254 -13.92 -7.94 -19.24
C LEU A 254 -15.16 -7.20 -19.72
N SER A 255 -15.60 -7.50 -20.94
CA SER A 255 -16.89 -7.05 -21.45
C SER A 255 -18.01 -7.96 -20.94
N VAL A 256 -19.25 -7.49 -21.06
CA VAL A 256 -20.43 -8.33 -20.79
C VAL A 256 -20.45 -9.56 -21.71
N VAL A 257 -19.99 -9.41 -22.95
CA VAL A 257 -19.91 -10.51 -23.93
C VAL A 257 -18.98 -11.61 -23.42
N ASP A 258 -17.82 -11.26 -22.88
CA ASP A 258 -16.87 -12.23 -22.34
C ASP A 258 -17.48 -13.04 -21.18
N ILE A 259 -18.30 -12.40 -20.33
CA ILE A 259 -19.02 -13.10 -19.26
C ILE A 259 -20.09 -14.03 -19.83
N VAL A 260 -20.90 -13.55 -20.79
CA VAL A 260 -21.95 -14.37 -21.41
C VAL A 260 -21.36 -15.60 -22.07
N ASP A 261 -20.24 -15.46 -22.79
CA ASP A 261 -19.56 -16.58 -23.45
C ASP A 261 -19.00 -17.58 -22.43
N ALA A 262 -18.32 -17.10 -21.37
CA ALA A 262 -17.83 -17.96 -20.29
C ALA A 262 -18.97 -18.72 -19.57
N VAL A 263 -20.15 -18.10 -19.50
CA VAL A 263 -21.35 -18.65 -18.88
C VAL A 263 -22.10 -19.63 -19.79
N ALA A 264 -22.10 -19.40 -21.10
CA ALA A 264 -22.84 -20.21 -22.08
C ALA A 264 -22.40 -21.68 -22.10
N GLU A 265 -21.18 -21.97 -21.65
CA GLU A 265 -20.64 -23.34 -21.52
C GLU A 265 -21.21 -24.12 -20.32
N THR A 266 -22.03 -23.48 -19.47
CA THR A 266 -22.61 -24.09 -18.26
C THR A 266 -24.10 -24.40 -18.42
N VAL A 267 -24.54 -25.56 -17.90
CA VAL A 267 -25.97 -25.93 -17.91
C VAL A 267 -26.74 -25.07 -16.91
N ARG A 268 -27.71 -24.30 -17.39
CA ARG A 268 -28.53 -23.39 -16.58
C ARG A 268 -30.02 -23.51 -16.88
N THR A 269 -30.82 -23.29 -15.85
CA THR A 269 -32.28 -23.20 -15.96
C THR A 269 -32.71 -21.84 -16.55
N PRO A 270 -33.90 -21.75 -17.16
CA PRO A 270 -34.43 -20.48 -17.66
C PRO A 270 -34.51 -19.37 -16.58
N ALA A 271 -34.81 -19.73 -15.34
CA ALA A 271 -34.85 -18.78 -14.23
C ALA A 271 -33.47 -18.22 -13.87
N GLN A 272 -32.41 -19.03 -14.00
CA GLN A 272 -31.02 -18.56 -13.81
C GLN A 272 -30.57 -17.62 -14.93
N TRP A 273 -30.99 -17.89 -16.18
CA TRP A 273 -30.76 -16.97 -17.30
C TRP A 273 -31.47 -15.63 -17.10
N HIS A 274 -32.74 -15.67 -16.68
CA HIS A 274 -33.51 -14.46 -16.43
C HIS A 274 -32.85 -13.57 -15.35
N ARG A 275 -32.41 -14.16 -14.23
CA ARG A 275 -31.69 -13.43 -13.17
C ARG A 275 -30.38 -12.82 -13.66
N LEU A 276 -29.60 -13.54 -14.48
CA LEU A 276 -28.37 -13.02 -15.05
C LEU A 276 -28.61 -11.80 -15.94
N TYR A 277 -29.57 -11.89 -16.86
CA TYR A 277 -29.89 -10.76 -17.74
C TYR A 277 -30.43 -9.56 -16.96
N ALA A 278 -31.28 -9.79 -15.95
CA ALA A 278 -31.72 -8.72 -15.05
C ALA A 278 -30.54 -8.03 -14.34
N ALA A 279 -29.57 -8.80 -13.85
CA ALA A 279 -28.38 -8.25 -13.20
C ALA A 279 -27.44 -7.49 -14.15
N LEU A 280 -27.43 -7.84 -15.44
CA LEU A 280 -26.67 -7.12 -16.47
C LEU A 280 -27.35 -5.82 -16.92
N ASP A 281 -28.68 -5.75 -16.85
CA ASP A 281 -29.45 -4.56 -17.22
C ASP A 281 -29.46 -3.48 -16.13
N GLY A 282 -29.10 -3.84 -14.89
CA GLY A 282 -29.01 -2.93 -13.74
C GLY A 282 -30.09 -3.19 -12.71
#